data_AF-A0A1V1V3A9-F1
#
_entry.id   AF-A0A1V1V3A9-F1
#
_cell.length_a   1.000
_cell.length_b   1.000
_cell.length_c   1.000
_cell.angle_alpha   90.00
_cell.angle_beta   90.00
_cell.angle_gamma   90.00
#
_symmetry.space_group_name_H-M   'P 1'
#
loop_
_entity.id
_entity.type
_entity.pdbx_description
1 polymer ?
#
loop_
_entity_poly.entity_id
_entity_poly.type
_entity_poly.pdbx_seq_one_letter_code
_entity_poly.pdbx_strand_id
1 'polypeptide(L)'
;MVRWVQDAVRDDVAVRRAVIDAAQSMNASGRAILVWNGDWLQSRNQSGKGLAGVRQAIALEVAFAPAECKAQRMTGLAVLKLEDRPGGAQLALGKGSWRWSDLLGAG
;
A
#
# COMPACT_ATOMS: atom_id res chain seq x y z
N MET A 1 -11.85 0.94 5.94
CA MET A 1 -10.40 0.64 5.95
C MET A 1 -9.63 1.15 4.73
N VAL A 2 -10.02 0.86 3.47
CA VAL A 2 -9.29 1.37 2.29
C VAL A 2 -9.06 2.88 2.33
N ARG A 3 -10.12 3.67 2.57
CA ARG A 3 -10.04 5.13 2.70
C ARG A 3 -9.08 5.56 3.80
N TRP A 4 -9.19 4.96 4.99
CA TRP A 4 -8.31 5.23 6.13
C TRP A 4 -6.83 5.08 5.77
N VAL A 5 -6.46 3.90 5.24
CA VAL A 5 -5.06 3.63 4.87
C VAL A 5 -4.61 4.53 3.73
N GLN A 6 -5.51 4.84 2.78
CA GLN A 6 -5.20 5.77 1.70
C GLN A 6 -4.90 7.17 2.25
N ASP A 7 -5.74 7.69 3.14
CA ASP A 7 -5.60 9.04 3.69
C ASP A 7 -4.31 9.15 4.51
N ALA A 8 -4.01 8.17 5.37
CA ALA A 8 -2.75 8.13 6.11
C ALA A 8 -1.51 8.08 5.20
N VAL A 9 -1.56 7.30 4.12
CA VAL A 9 -0.49 7.22 3.13
C VAL A 9 -0.36 8.51 2.31
N ARG A 10 -1.46 9.26 2.10
CA ARG A 10 -1.45 10.57 1.43
C ARG A 10 -0.86 11.66 2.31
N ASP A 11 -1.15 11.62 3.61
CA ASP A 11 -0.72 12.63 4.59
C ASP A 11 0.80 12.55 4.88
N ASP A 12 1.41 11.37 4.71
CA ASP A 12 2.86 11.22 4.79
C ASP A 12 3.56 11.64 3.48
N VAL A 13 4.19 12.82 3.50
CA VAL A 13 4.91 13.39 2.35
C VAL A 13 6.06 12.51 1.86
N ALA A 14 6.78 11.82 2.76
CA ALA A 14 7.91 10.98 2.39
C ALA A 14 7.44 9.69 1.72
N VAL A 15 6.40 9.06 2.26
CA VAL A 15 5.72 7.91 1.67
C VAL A 15 5.13 8.27 0.31
N ARG A 16 4.40 9.39 0.21
CA ARG A 16 3.82 9.85 -1.06
C ARG A 16 4.89 10.06 -2.14
N ARG A 17 6.01 10.70 -1.81
CA ARG A 17 7.15 10.86 -2.74
C ARG A 17 7.71 9.52 -3.17
N ALA A 18 7.95 8.60 -2.24
CA ALA A 18 8.49 7.27 -2.55
C ALA A 18 7.59 6.50 -3.53
N VAL A 19 6.26 6.62 -3.41
CA VAL A 19 5.32 5.97 -4.33
C VAL A 19 5.31 6.62 -5.71
N ILE A 20 5.40 7.94 -5.78
CA ILE A 20 5.50 8.67 -7.07
C ILE A 20 6.80 8.30 -7.79
N ASP A 21 7.94 8.32 -7.08
CA ASP A 21 9.24 7.94 -7.63
C ASP A 21 9.23 6.47 -8.10
N ALA A 22 8.63 5.58 -7.32
CA ALA A 22 8.45 4.19 -7.70
C ALA A 22 7.62 4.06 -8.99
N ALA A 23 6.50 4.78 -9.10
CA ALA A 23 5.62 4.74 -10.26
C ALA A 23 6.30 5.25 -11.53
N GLN A 24 7.13 6.29 -11.41
CA GLN A 24 7.95 6.82 -12.50
C GLN A 24 9.03 5.81 -12.93
N SER A 25 9.79 5.26 -11.98
CA SER A 25 10.86 4.29 -12.28
C SER A 25 10.37 3.01 -12.96
N MET A 26 9.12 2.61 -12.68
CA MET A 26 8.49 1.41 -13.23
C MET A 26 7.69 1.67 -14.51
N ASN A 27 7.61 2.92 -14.99
CA ASN A 27 6.70 3.33 -16.06
C ASN A 27 5.28 2.80 -15.83
N ALA A 28 4.78 2.97 -14.61
CA ALA A 28 3.50 2.40 -14.20
C ALA A 28 2.34 3.03 -14.99
N SER A 29 2.45 4.30 -15.40
CA SER A 29 1.48 5.01 -16.26
C SER A 29 0.04 4.89 -15.75
N GLY A 30 -0.16 5.07 -14.44
CA GLY A 30 -1.47 4.92 -13.78
C GLY A 30 -1.84 3.49 -13.38
N ARG A 31 -1.00 2.49 -13.65
CA ARG A 31 -1.15 1.15 -13.08
C ARG A 31 -0.75 1.16 -11.61
N ALA A 32 -1.50 0.44 -10.79
CA ALA A 32 -1.18 0.30 -9.37
C ALA A 32 0.06 -0.58 -9.17
N ILE A 33 0.98 -0.13 -8.33
CA ILE A 33 2.14 -0.92 -7.91
C ILE A 33 1.67 -1.90 -6.83
N LEU A 34 1.74 -3.20 -7.10
CA LEU A 34 1.46 -4.22 -6.11
C LEU A 34 2.57 -4.23 -5.06
N VAL A 35 2.21 -4.01 -3.79
CA VAL A 35 3.18 -3.97 -2.67
C VAL A 35 2.96 -5.09 -1.65
N TRP A 36 1.78 -5.72 -1.63
CA TRP A 36 1.47 -6.88 -0.80
C TRP A 36 0.48 -7.82 -1.49
N ASN A 37 0.73 -9.13 -1.46
CA ASN A 37 -0.16 -10.15 -2.05
C ASN A 37 -0.27 -11.45 -1.20
N GLY A 38 -0.10 -11.32 0.12
CA GLY A 38 0.18 -12.42 1.04
C GLY A 38 1.55 -12.25 1.67
N ASP A 39 2.50 -11.72 0.90
CA ASP A 39 3.83 -11.32 1.35
C ASP A 39 4.11 -9.88 0.92
N TRP A 40 4.92 -9.17 1.71
CA TRP A 40 5.42 -7.85 1.36
C TRP A 40 6.39 -7.95 0.19
N LEU A 41 5.99 -7.44 -0.98
CA LEU A 41 6.80 -7.52 -2.17
C LEU A 41 8.00 -6.59 -2.06
N GLN A 42 9.18 -7.12 -2.40
CA GLN A 42 10.42 -6.38 -2.55
C GLN A 42 10.65 -6.13 -4.04
N SER A 43 10.73 -4.88 -4.49
CA SER A 43 11.20 -4.60 -5.85
C SER A 43 12.73 -4.61 -5.86
N ARG A 44 13.32 -5.41 -6.76
CA ARG A 44 14.78 -5.61 -6.87
C ARG A 44 15.57 -4.30 -7.09
N ASN A 45 14.91 -3.27 -7.62
CA ASN A 45 15.51 -1.98 -7.95
C ASN A 45 15.17 -0.86 -6.94
N GLN A 46 14.39 -1.15 -5.88
CA GLN A 46 14.04 -0.17 -4.84
C GLN A 46 14.33 -0.71 -3.43
N SER A 47 15.38 -1.53 -3.33
CA SER A 47 15.98 -1.95 -2.05
C SER A 47 16.42 -0.76 -1.18
N GLY A 48 16.47 0.46 -1.73
CA GLY A 48 16.73 1.69 -0.99
C GLY A 48 15.45 2.31 -0.41
N LYS A 49 15.32 2.29 0.92
CA LYS A 49 14.48 3.11 1.84
C LYS A 49 13.01 3.46 1.46
N GLY A 50 12.70 3.86 0.22
CA GLY A 50 11.39 4.35 -0.22
C GLY A 50 10.24 3.38 0.01
N LEU A 51 10.09 2.33 -0.82
CA LEU A 51 9.01 1.36 -0.65
C LEU A 51 9.13 0.55 0.66
N ALA A 52 10.30 0.48 1.28
CA ALA A 52 10.41 -0.05 2.64
C ALA A 52 9.64 0.82 3.65
N GLY A 53 9.81 2.14 3.60
CA GLY A 53 9.04 3.08 4.42
C GLY A 53 7.55 3.06 4.10
N VAL A 54 7.16 2.92 2.83
CA VAL A 54 5.74 2.79 2.43
C VAL A 54 5.09 1.57 3.08
N ARG A 55 5.76 0.41 3.05
CA ARG A 55 5.25 -0.82 3.68
C ARG A 55 5.12 -0.68 5.18
N GLN A 56 6.13 -0.09 5.83
CA GLN A 56 6.10 0.17 7.26
C GLN A 56 4.96 1.13 7.65
N ALA A 57 4.76 2.22 6.90
CA ALA A 57 3.68 3.17 7.16
C ALA A 57 2.31 2.48 7.05
N ILE A 58 2.07 1.71 6.00
CA ILE A 58 0.82 0.94 5.85
C ILE A 58 0.62 -0.05 7.00
N ALA A 59 1.66 -0.80 7.37
CA ALA A 59 1.57 -1.76 8.48
C ALA A 59 1.25 -1.09 9.82
N LEU A 60 1.85 0.07 10.11
CA LEU A 60 1.56 0.84 11.32
C LEU A 60 0.11 1.30 11.37
N GLU A 61 -0.39 1.87 10.27
CA GLU A 61 -1.79 2.33 10.18
C GLU A 61 -2.79 1.20 10.39
N VAL A 62 -2.49 0.02 9.84
CA VAL A 62 -3.28 -1.18 10.08
C VAL A 62 -3.20 -1.63 11.53
N ALA A 63 -2.02 -1.60 12.15
CA ALA A 63 -1.83 -2.05 13.53
C ALA A 63 -2.66 -1.24 14.52
N PHE A 64 -2.73 0.09 14.31
CA PHE A 64 -3.48 1.03 15.13
C PHE A 64 -4.98 1.08 14.83
N ALA A 65 -5.47 0.45 13.77
CA ALA A 65 -6.89 0.41 13.47
C ALA A 65 -7.70 -0.42 14.50
N PRO A 66 -9.00 -0.11 14.69
CA PRO A 66 -9.91 -0.91 15.51
C PRO A 66 -9.95 -2.38 15.08
N ALA A 67 -10.26 -3.29 16.02
CA ALA A 67 -10.23 -4.74 15.79
C ALA A 67 -11.17 -5.16 14.65
N GLU A 68 -12.34 -4.53 14.54
CA GLU A 68 -13.33 -4.77 13.51
C GLU A 68 -12.80 -4.38 12.13
N CYS A 69 -12.03 -3.29 12.05
CA CYS A 69 -11.40 -2.84 10.81
C CYS A 69 -10.27 -3.78 10.39
N LYS A 70 -9.44 -4.23 11.34
CA LYS A 70 -8.39 -5.22 11.09
C LYS A 70 -8.97 -6.55 10.60
N ALA A 71 -10.08 -6.98 11.18
CA ALA A 71 -10.78 -8.20 10.83
C ALA A 71 -11.63 -8.07 9.55
N GLN A 72 -11.80 -6.87 8.96
CA GLN A 72 -12.60 -6.69 7.76
C GLN A 72 -12.04 -7.58 6.62
N ARG A 73 -12.89 -8.50 6.12
CA ARG A 73 -12.54 -9.38 5.01
C ARG A 73 -12.62 -8.61 3.68
N MET A 74 -11.59 -8.79 2.88
CA MET A 74 -11.42 -8.22 1.55
C MET A 74 -11.30 -9.35 0.52
N THR A 75 -11.70 -9.04 -0.71
CA THR A 75 -11.57 -9.94 -1.87
C THR A 75 -10.89 -9.18 -3.00
N GLY A 76 -9.88 -9.79 -3.61
CA GLY A 76 -9.10 -9.16 -4.68
C GLY A 76 -8.23 -8.00 -4.18
N LEU A 77 -8.04 -7.00 -5.03
CA LEU A 77 -7.13 -5.88 -4.77
C LEU A 77 -7.86 -4.69 -4.12
N ALA A 78 -7.34 -4.21 -3.00
CA ALA A 78 -7.55 -2.84 -2.53
C ALA A 78 -6.56 -1.93 -3.25
N VAL A 79 -7.07 -0.91 -3.95
CA VAL A 79 -6.25 0.09 -4.63
C VAL A 79 -6.27 1.39 -3.84
N LEU A 80 -5.09 1.90 -3.49
CA LEU A 80 -4.90 3.20 -2.85
C LEU A 80 -4.46 4.19 -3.92
N LYS A 81 -5.25 5.25 -4.14
CA LYS A 81 -4.89 6.34 -5.06
C LYS A 81 -4.14 7.42 -4.29
N LEU A 82 -2.93 7.76 -4.70
CA LEU A 82 -2.12 8.74 -3.98
C LEU A 82 -2.15 10.14 -4.59
N GLU A 83 -2.67 10.24 -5.81
CA GLU A 83 -2.92 11.49 -6.50
C GLU A 83 -4.31 11.45 -7.12
N ASP A 84 -5.03 12.56 -7.08
CA ASP A 84 -6.39 12.66 -7.62
C ASP A 84 -6.43 12.94 -9.13
N ARG A 85 -5.25 13.09 -9.76
CA ARG A 85 -5.11 13.31 -11.21
C ARG A 85 -5.23 12.00 -12.00
N PRO A 86 -5.75 12.03 -13.24
CA PRO A 86 -5.67 10.90 -14.16
C PRO A 86 -4.23 10.40 -14.33
N GLY A 87 -4.05 9.08 -14.27
CA GLY A 87 -2.72 8.46 -14.35
C GLY A 87 -1.81 8.68 -13.12
N GLY A 88 -2.37 9.19 -12.01
CA GLY A 88 -1.67 9.37 -10.75
C GLY A 88 -1.13 8.08 -10.14
N ALA A 89 -0.12 8.21 -9.29
CA ALA A 89 0.51 7.07 -8.62
C ALA A 89 -0.49 6.30 -7.74
N GLN A 90 -0.43 4.97 -7.80
CA GLN A 90 -1.36 4.07 -7.14
C GLN A 90 -0.62 2.88 -6.53
N LEU A 91 -1.12 2.38 -5.39
CA LEU A 91 -0.69 1.15 -4.76
C LEU A 91 -1.80 0.11 -4.80
N ALA A 92 -1.43 -1.16 -4.89
CA ALA A 92 -2.33 -2.28 -4.75
C ALA A 92 -1.89 -3.19 -3.59
N LEU A 93 -2.88 -3.63 -2.81
CA LEU A 93 -2.76 -4.59 -1.72
C LEU A 93 -3.80 -5.68 -1.96
N GLY A 94 -3.41 -6.95 -1.90
CA GLY A 94 -4.39 -8.02 -1.79
C GLY A 94 -4.07 -9.28 -2.58
N LYS A 95 -4.90 -10.29 -2.31
CA LYS A 95 -4.95 -11.59 -2.98
C LYS A 95 -6.41 -12.02 -3.09
N GLY A 96 -6.68 -13.29 -3.43
CA GLY A 96 -8.04 -13.84 -3.55
C GLY A 96 -8.97 -13.43 -2.39
N SER A 97 -8.68 -13.88 -1.16
CA SER A 97 -9.36 -13.40 0.06
C SER A 97 -8.33 -13.16 1.15
N TRP A 98 -8.51 -12.08 1.91
CA TRP A 98 -7.58 -11.62 2.95
C TRP A 98 -8.28 -10.71 3.97
N ARG A 99 -7.59 -10.38 5.05
CA ARG A 99 -7.99 -9.35 6.02
C ARG A 99 -6.88 -8.33 6.17
N TRP A 100 -7.22 -7.13 6.63
CA TRP A 100 -6.20 -6.10 6.87
C TRP A 100 -5.15 -6.55 7.89
N SER A 101 -5.54 -7.32 8.90
CA SER A 101 -4.61 -7.95 9.85
C SER A 101 -3.50 -8.77 9.19
N ASP A 102 -3.72 -9.33 8.00
CA ASP A 102 -2.74 -10.18 7.31
C ASP A 102 -1.50 -9.37 6.86
N LEU A 103 -1.59 -8.03 6.80
CA LEU A 103 -0.48 -7.15 6.44
C LEU A 103 0.54 -6.99 7.58
N LEU A 104 0.16 -7.37 8.81
CA LEU A 104 1.01 -7.24 10.00
C LEU A 104 2.04 -8.39 10.12
N GLY A 105 2.07 -9.30 9.14
CA GLY A 105 2.83 -10.55 9.20
C GLY A 105 1.94 -11.72 9.60
N ALA A 106 2.37 -12.93 9.25
CA ALA A 106 1.69 -14.15 9.66
C ALA A 106 1.67 -14.26 11.20
N GLY A 107 0.49 -14.50 11.76
CA GLY A 107 0.39 -15.52 12.81
C GLY A 107 0.57 -16.90 12.18
#